data_AF-A0A828SWS7-F1
#
_entry.id   AF-A0A828SWS7-F1
#
_cell.length_a   1.000
_cell.length_b   1.000
_cell.length_c   1.000
_cell.angle_alpha   90.00
_cell.angle_beta   90.00
_cell.angle_gamma   90.00
#
_symmetry.space_group_name_H-M   'P 1'
#
loop_
_entity.id
_entity.type
_entity.pdbx_description
1 polymer ?
#
loop_
_entity_poly.entity_id
_entity_poly.type
_entity_poly.pdbx_seq_one_letter_code
_entity_poly.pdbx_strand_id
1 'polypeptide(L)'
;MISSAEAKLAWANGVDIQIKNVNCVNWYDLDESKYNLDIFDNVRVDFRLKPQTIKLELEIPAPFQPKEGEECCYISDESIDGYHTVSYNSERYSGMIFGLYRPSDIEKVVALFRSAFGGAS
;
A
#
# COMPACT_ATOMS: atom_id res chain seq x y z
N MET A 1 14.52 -1.51 -11.01
CA MET A 1 14.47 -1.08 -12.42
C MET A 1 14.24 -2.30 -13.27
N ILE A 2 13.68 -2.11 -14.46
CA ILE A 2 13.48 -3.18 -15.44
C ILE A 2 14.39 -2.94 -16.65
N SER A 3 14.76 -4.00 -17.35
CA SER A 3 15.52 -3.92 -18.59
C SER A 3 14.69 -3.32 -19.72
N SER A 4 15.36 -2.87 -20.79
CA SER A 4 14.72 -2.44 -22.03
C SER A 4 13.76 -3.47 -22.62
N ALA A 5 14.14 -4.75 -22.60
CA ALA A 5 13.31 -5.83 -23.13
C ALA A 5 12.05 -6.06 -22.29
N GLU A 6 12.19 -6.06 -20.96
CA GLU A 6 11.06 -6.16 -20.02
C GLU A 6 10.15 -4.94 -20.13
N ALA A 7 10.70 -3.74 -20.28
CA ALA A 7 9.94 -2.52 -20.50
C ALA A 7 9.13 -2.60 -21.79
N LYS A 8 9.75 -2.99 -22.91
CA LYS A 8 9.05 -3.12 -24.19
C LYS A 8 7.90 -4.14 -24.13
N LEU A 9 8.11 -5.27 -23.45
CA LEU A 9 7.08 -6.29 -23.27
C LEU A 9 5.94 -5.79 -22.37
N ALA A 10 6.25 -5.14 -21.24
CA ALA A 10 5.25 -4.62 -20.33
C ALA A 10 4.39 -3.53 -21.00
N TRP A 11 5.02 -2.62 -21.74
CA TRP A 11 4.31 -1.59 -22.51
C TRP A 11 3.41 -2.21 -23.58
N ALA A 12 3.90 -3.21 -24.32
CA ALA A 12 3.09 -3.93 -25.32
C ALA A 12 1.87 -4.65 -24.70
N ASN A 13 1.94 -5.01 -23.42
CA ASN A 13 0.83 -5.60 -22.66
C ASN A 13 -0.09 -4.54 -22.00
N GLY A 14 0.10 -3.24 -22.28
CA GLY A 14 -0.70 -2.16 -21.73
C GLY A 14 -0.38 -1.81 -20.27
N VAL A 15 0.80 -2.19 -19.78
CA VAL A 15 1.25 -1.83 -18.43
C VAL A 15 1.92 -0.46 -18.47
N ASP A 16 1.52 0.43 -17.55
CA ASP A 16 2.11 1.75 -17.42
C ASP A 16 3.59 1.68 -17.01
N ILE A 17 4.43 2.39 -17.77
CA ILE A 17 5.88 2.47 -17.56
C ILE A 17 6.27 3.91 -17.26
N GLN A 18 7.27 4.06 -16.40
CA GLN A 18 7.97 5.32 -16.22
C GLN A 18 9.40 5.23 -16.73
N ILE A 19 9.85 6.33 -17.31
CA ILE A 19 11.20 6.51 -17.82
C ILE A 19 11.88 7.68 -17.10
N LYS A 20 13.21 7.63 -17.06
CA LYS A 20 14.04 8.80 -16.75
C LYS A 20 15.33 8.73 -17.53
N ASN A 21 15.92 9.90 -17.79
CA ASN A 21 17.31 9.91 -18.24
C ASN A 21 18.22 9.49 -17.07
N VAL A 22 19.30 8.76 -17.35
CA VAL A 22 20.29 8.33 -16.34
C VAL A 22 20.83 9.49 -15.49
N ASN A 23 20.90 10.69 -16.06
CA ASN A 23 21.37 11.90 -15.38
C ASN A 23 20.26 12.70 -14.67
N CYS A 24 19.02 12.21 -14.67
CA CYS A 24 17.88 12.87 -14.05
C CYS A 24 17.41 12.11 -12.80
N VAL A 25 16.84 12.85 -11.85
CA VAL A 25 16.27 12.29 -10.61
C VAL A 25 14.80 11.92 -10.79
N ASN A 26 14.08 12.70 -11.60
CA ASN A 26 12.64 12.58 -11.75
C ASN A 26 12.25 11.51 -12.78
N TRP A 27 11.20 10.77 -12.44
CA TRP A 27 10.55 9.82 -13.32
C TRP A 27 9.36 10.46 -14.00
N TYR A 28 9.13 10.08 -15.25
CA TYR A 28 8.02 10.56 -16.07
C TYR A 28 7.29 9.37 -16.66
N ASP A 29 5.98 9.48 -16.81
CA ASP A 29 5.19 8.47 -17.52
C ASP A 29 5.66 8.40 -18.98
N LEU A 30 5.81 7.18 -19.49
CA LEU A 30 6.12 6.95 -20.90
C LEU A 30 4.91 7.37 -21.73
N ASP A 31 5.03 8.53 -22.38
CA ASP A 31 3.98 9.16 -23.17
C ASP A 31 4.23 8.91 -24.67
N GLU A 32 3.35 8.15 -25.29
CA GLU A 32 3.42 7.79 -26.72
C GLU A 32 3.37 9.01 -27.66
N SER A 33 2.84 10.15 -27.19
CA SER A 33 2.84 11.39 -27.97
C SER A 33 4.19 12.12 -27.95
N LYS A 34 5.08 11.78 -27.01
CA LYS A 34 6.36 12.46 -26.78
C LYS A 34 7.58 11.64 -27.20
N TYR A 35 7.46 10.31 -27.22
CA TYR A 35 8.59 9.41 -27.43
C TYR A 35 8.31 8.44 -28.57
N ASN A 36 9.32 8.24 -29.43
CA ASN A 36 9.31 7.20 -30.45
C ASN A 36 9.67 5.84 -29.82
N LEU A 37 9.35 4.76 -30.53
CA LEU A 37 9.61 3.38 -30.07
C LEU A 37 11.11 3.04 -29.91
N ASP A 38 12.01 3.85 -30.46
CA ASP A 38 13.46 3.71 -30.28
C ASP A 38 13.91 4.03 -28.85
N ILE A 39 13.04 4.61 -28.02
CA ILE A 39 13.32 4.91 -26.62
C ILE A 39 13.76 3.66 -25.85
N PHE A 40 13.19 2.49 -26.16
CA PHE A 40 13.52 1.23 -25.50
C PHE A 40 14.96 0.79 -25.76
N ASP A 41 15.56 1.19 -26.88
CA ASP A 41 16.94 0.85 -27.24
C ASP A 41 17.95 1.91 -26.74
N ASN A 42 17.47 2.96 -26.06
CA ASN A 42 18.32 4.07 -25.61
C ASN A 42 19.06 3.75 -24.30
N VAL A 43 20.38 3.59 -24.37
CA VAL A 43 21.26 3.29 -23.23
C VAL A 43 21.34 4.38 -22.16
N ARG A 44 20.79 5.57 -22.42
CA ARG A 44 20.74 6.69 -21.45
C ARG A 44 19.38 6.83 -20.77
N VAL A 45 18.52 5.81 -20.87
CA VAL A 45 17.18 5.80 -20.30
C VAL A 45 17.02 4.61 -19.36
N ASP A 46 16.57 4.91 -18.15
CA ASP A 46 16.19 3.91 -17.17
C ASP A 46 14.67 3.69 -17.23
N PHE A 47 14.25 2.44 -17.04
CA PHE A 47 12.84 2.04 -17.03
C PHE A 47 12.41 1.49 -15.67
N ARG A 48 11.16 1.77 -15.29
CA ARG A 48 10.46 1.08 -14.20
C ARG A 48 8.98 0.95 -14.50
N LEU A 49 8.33 -0.04 -13.91
CA LEU A 49 6.87 -0.05 -13.85
C LEU A 49 6.39 1.15 -13.04
N LYS A 50 5.31 1.78 -13.49
CA LYS A 50 4.67 2.84 -12.73
C LYS A 50 4.24 2.26 -11.37
N PRO A 51 4.67 2.85 -10.24
CA PRO A 51 4.23 2.38 -8.94
C PRO A 51 2.71 2.38 -8.88
N GLN A 52 2.11 1.22 -8.60
CA GLN A 52 0.67 1.12 -8.41
C GLN A 52 0.33 1.78 -7.08
N THR A 53 -0.41 2.89 -7.14
CA THR A 53 -0.96 3.55 -5.97
C THR A 53 -2.45 3.27 -5.90
N ILE A 54 -2.94 2.93 -4.71
CA ILE A 54 -4.38 2.91 -4.44
C ILE A 54 -4.75 4.24 -3.80
N LYS A 55 -5.85 4.84 -4.28
CA LYS A 55 -6.51 5.93 -3.56
C LYS A 55 -7.46 5.29 -2.56
N LEU A 56 -7.32 5.63 -1.29
CA LEU A 56 -8.10 5.03 -0.21
C LEU A 56 -9.00 6.07 0.45
N GLU A 57 -10.31 5.85 0.39
CA GLU A 57 -11.33 6.61 1.11
C GLU A 57 -12.15 5.59 1.92
N LEU A 58 -11.99 5.59 3.25
CA LEU A 58 -12.64 4.63 4.15
C LEU A 58 -13.32 5.36 5.31
N GLU A 59 -14.52 4.91 5.65
CA GLU A 59 -15.20 5.28 6.90
C GLU A 59 -14.91 4.22 7.97
N ILE A 60 -13.85 4.43 8.74
CA ILE A 60 -13.42 3.51 9.80
C ILE A 60 -14.04 3.98 11.13
N PRO A 61 -14.58 3.07 11.98
CA PRO A 61 -14.94 3.41 13.36
C PRO A 61 -13.84 4.19 14.07
N ALA A 62 -14.18 5.20 14.86
CA ALA A 62 -13.17 6.01 15.54
C ALA A 62 -12.42 5.17 16.59
N PRO A 63 -11.08 5.13 16.57
CA PRO A 63 -10.30 4.57 17.67
C PRO A 63 -10.62 5.27 18.98
N PHE A 64 -10.34 4.61 20.10
CA PHE A 64 -10.52 5.18 21.43
C PHE A 64 -9.27 5.00 22.30
N GLN A 65 -9.23 5.74 23.40
CA GLN A 65 -8.17 5.67 24.40
C GLN A 65 -8.71 4.86 25.60
N PRO A 66 -8.42 3.55 25.69
CA PRO A 66 -8.82 2.73 26.83
C PRO A 66 -8.12 3.15 28.12
N LYS A 67 -8.76 2.86 29.25
CA LYS A 67 -8.16 2.99 30.58
C LYS A 67 -7.29 1.78 30.89
N GLU A 68 -6.31 1.92 31.79
CA GLU A 68 -5.46 0.79 32.22
C GLU A 68 -6.34 -0.39 32.69
N GLY A 69 -6.10 -1.57 32.11
CA GLY A 69 -6.89 -2.79 32.34
C GLY A 69 -8.19 -2.92 31.53
N GLU A 70 -8.62 -1.88 30.80
CA GLU A 70 -9.84 -1.94 29.96
C GLU A 70 -9.63 -2.82 28.73
N GLU A 71 -10.64 -3.62 28.38
CA GLU A 71 -10.58 -4.48 27.20
C GLU A 71 -10.60 -3.64 25.92
N CYS A 72 -9.65 -3.93 25.04
CA CYS A 72 -9.51 -3.26 23.76
C CYS A 72 -8.96 -4.23 22.72
N CYS A 73 -9.14 -3.88 21.44
CA CYS A 73 -8.68 -4.68 20.32
C CYS A 73 -7.78 -3.86 19.39
N TYR A 74 -6.85 -4.53 18.72
CA TYR A 74 -6.02 -3.93 17.67
C TYR A 74 -5.89 -4.87 16.48
N ILE A 75 -5.73 -4.29 15.29
CA ILE A 75 -5.51 -5.04 14.05
C ILE A 75 -4.16 -5.75 14.14
N SER A 76 -4.13 -7.04 13.81
CA SER A 76 -2.92 -7.84 13.80
C SER A 76 -2.95 -8.86 12.67
N ASP A 77 -1.80 -9.03 12.02
CA ASP A 77 -1.52 -10.06 11.02
C ASP A 77 -1.14 -11.42 11.64
N GLU A 78 -0.86 -11.47 12.94
CA GLU A 78 -0.56 -12.71 13.67
C GLU A 78 -1.82 -13.55 13.98
N SER A 79 -3.00 -12.94 13.88
CA SER A 79 -4.29 -13.57 14.12
C SER A 79 -5.01 -13.90 12.81
N ILE A 80 -5.57 -15.11 12.72
CA ILE A 80 -6.40 -15.53 11.58
C ILE A 80 -7.61 -14.59 11.41
N ASP A 81 -8.16 -14.11 12.53
CA ASP A 81 -9.31 -13.20 12.54
C ASP A 81 -8.91 -11.75 12.22
N GLY A 82 -7.61 -11.46 12.10
CA GLY A 82 -7.08 -10.14 11.74
C GLY A 82 -6.97 -9.16 12.91
N TYR A 83 -7.19 -9.60 14.15
CA TYR A 83 -7.07 -8.78 15.34
C TYR A 83 -6.75 -9.59 16.60
N HIS A 84 -6.29 -8.88 17.63
CA HIS A 84 -6.17 -9.40 18.99
C HIS A 84 -7.01 -8.59 19.97
N THR A 85 -7.50 -9.25 21.01
CA THR A 85 -8.19 -8.66 22.16
C THR A 85 -7.27 -8.73 23.37
N VAL A 86 -7.08 -7.60 24.04
CA VAL A 86 -6.15 -7.47 25.18
C VAL A 86 -6.74 -6.59 26.26
N SER A 87 -6.31 -6.79 27.50
CA SER A 87 -6.47 -5.78 28.55
C SER A 87 -5.42 -4.69 28.34
N TYR A 88 -5.86 -3.44 28.24
CA TYR A 88 -5.00 -2.33 27.92
C TYR A 88 -3.91 -2.14 28.97
N ASN A 89 -2.69 -1.92 28.46
CA ASN A 89 -1.51 -1.59 29.23
C ASN A 89 -0.74 -0.50 28.50
N SER A 90 -0.62 0.66 29.14
CA SER A 90 -0.02 1.84 28.54
C SER A 90 1.46 1.67 28.14
N GLU A 91 2.22 0.83 28.85
CA GLU A 91 3.63 0.55 28.50
C GLU A 91 3.76 -0.25 27.19
N ARG A 92 2.76 -1.07 26.86
CA ARG A 92 2.77 -1.93 25.66
C ARG A 92 2.00 -1.35 24.48
N TYR A 93 0.90 -0.65 24.73
CA TYR A 93 -0.09 -0.34 23.68
C TYR A 93 -0.33 1.15 23.41
N SER A 94 0.38 2.06 24.09
CA SER A 94 0.24 3.52 23.88
C SER A 94 0.69 4.02 22.49
N GLY A 95 1.35 3.18 21.69
CA GLY A 95 1.91 3.52 20.38
C GLY A 95 1.29 2.79 19.18
N MET A 96 0.09 2.22 19.31
CA MET A 96 -0.54 1.46 18.22
C MET A 96 -0.88 2.36 17.02
N ILE A 97 -0.21 2.14 15.89
CA ILE A 97 -0.31 2.97 14.66
C ILE A 97 -1.73 2.97 14.09
N PHE A 98 -2.42 1.83 14.13
CA PHE A 98 -3.79 1.71 13.67
C PHE A 98 -4.84 2.01 14.74
N GLY A 99 -4.40 2.47 15.92
CA GLY A 99 -5.27 2.75 17.06
C GLY A 99 -5.76 1.50 17.78
N LEU A 100 -6.52 1.75 18.84
CA LEU A 100 -7.21 0.73 19.64
C LEU A 100 -8.71 0.88 19.44
N TYR A 101 -9.41 -0.24 19.29
CA TYR A 101 -10.83 -0.31 19.00
C TYR A 101 -11.58 -1.07 20.08
N ARG A 102 -12.87 -0.77 20.21
CA ARG A 102 -13.74 -1.57 21.07
C ARG A 102 -13.92 -2.95 20.45
N PRO A 103 -14.09 -4.00 21.27
CA PRO A 103 -14.46 -5.32 20.76
C PRO A 103 -15.68 -5.32 19.84
N SER A 104 -16.64 -4.41 20.06
CA SER A 104 -17.83 -4.25 19.22
C SER A 104 -17.58 -3.69 17.82
N ASP A 105 -16.42 -3.08 17.58
CA ASP A 105 -16.10 -2.38 16.33
C ASP A 105 -15.02 -3.07 15.51
N ILE A 106 -14.18 -3.90 16.13
CA ILE A 106 -12.97 -4.44 15.48
C ILE A 106 -13.26 -5.30 14.25
N GLU A 107 -14.33 -6.10 14.25
CA GLU A 107 -14.71 -6.91 13.09
C GLU A 107 -15.01 -6.05 11.86
N LYS A 108 -15.69 -4.90 12.06
CA LYS A 108 -16.00 -3.95 10.99
C LYS A 108 -14.72 -3.31 10.45
N VAL A 109 -13.79 -2.97 11.35
CA VAL A 109 -12.48 -2.40 10.99
C VAL A 109 -11.69 -3.40 10.15
N VAL A 110 -11.57 -4.65 10.61
CA VAL A 110 -10.84 -5.71 9.89
C VAL A 110 -11.47 -5.95 8.51
N ALA A 111 -12.79 -6.01 8.41
CA ALA A 111 -13.48 -6.19 7.14
C ALA A 111 -13.15 -5.07 6.13
N LEU A 112 -13.14 -3.81 6.59
CA LEU A 112 -12.76 -2.66 5.75
C LEU A 112 -11.30 -2.77 5.26
N PHE A 113 -10.38 -3.15 6.15
CA PHE A 113 -8.98 -3.32 5.77
C PHE A 113 -8.78 -4.48 4.79
N ARG A 114 -9.45 -5.62 5.00
CA ARG A 114 -9.39 -6.75 4.06
C ARG A 114 -9.91 -6.34 2.68
N SER A 115 -11.02 -5.62 2.62
CA SER A 115 -11.57 -5.09 1.38
C SER A 115 -10.65 -4.09 0.69
N ALA A 116 -9.98 -3.22 1.46
CA ALA A 116 -9.11 -2.18 0.93
C ALA A 116 -7.77 -2.71 0.40
N PHE A 117 -7.20 -3.71 1.06
CA PHE A 117 -5.84 -4.19 0.81
C PHE A 117 -5.80 -5.58 0.14
N GLY A 118 -6.95 -6.16 -0.19
CA GLY A 118 -7.02 -7.48 -0.82
C GLY A 118 -6.63 -8.63 0.12
N GLY A 119 -6.85 -8.44 1.43
CA GLY A 119 -6.59 -9.46 2.45
C GLY A 119 -7.53 -10.66 2.28
N ALA A 120 -7.02 -11.87 2.56
CA ALA A 120 -7.83 -13.09 2.51
C ALA A 120 -8.98 -13.04 3.54
N SER A 121 -10.14 -13.59 3.15
CA SER A 121 -11.34 -13.68 3.99
C SER A 121 -11.24 -14.84 4.98
#